data_AF-A0A1V5J0X6-F1
#
_entry.id   AF-A0A1V5J0X6-F1
#
_cell.length_a   1.000
_cell.length_b   1.000
_cell.length_c   1.000
_cell.angle_alpha   90.00
_cell.angle_beta   90.00
_cell.angle_gamma   90.00
#
_symmetry.space_group_name_H-M   'P 1'
#
loop_
_entity.id
_entity.type
_entity.pdbx_description
1 polymer ?
#
loop_
_entity_poly.entity_id
_entity_poly.type
_entity_poly.pdbx_seq_one_letter_code
_entity_poly.pdbx_strand_id
1 'polypeptide(L)'
;MVGCWAHERRKWDEALKALPTQNRGAPVAAKEGLEFCNRLFAIESDLQDASPDERYQARLKRSRPVLDAFLAWLHDQEPKALPKSALGQAVAYSLSQWDNLESFMLDGRLEISNNRAERAIKPFVIGRNYVHDSVMCSAGCLPCNLAS
;
A
#
# COMPACT_ATOMS: atom_id res chain seq x y z
N MET A 1 -9.46 0.41 12.60
CA MET A 1 -8.24 0.53 11.77
C MET A 1 -8.62 1.47 10.64
N VAL A 2 -8.00 2.66 10.58
CA VAL A 2 -8.43 3.77 9.71
C VAL A 2 -8.06 3.45 8.26
N GLY A 3 -9.04 3.44 7.34
CA GLY A 3 -8.77 3.30 5.90
C GLY A 3 -7.84 4.41 5.43
N CYS A 4 -6.67 4.07 4.93
CA CYS A 4 -5.67 5.03 4.49
C CYS A 4 -5.33 4.78 3.03
N TRP A 5 -5.35 5.84 2.22
CA TRP A 5 -4.94 5.77 0.82
C TRP A 5 -3.51 5.26 0.61
N ALA A 6 -2.65 5.39 1.63
CA ALA A 6 -1.31 4.81 1.60
C ALA A 6 -1.32 3.26 1.66
N HIS A 7 -2.25 2.66 2.41
CA HIS A 7 -2.43 1.22 2.45
C HIS A 7 -3.05 0.76 1.12
N GLU A 8 -4.06 1.48 0.64
CA GLU A 8 -4.71 1.21 -0.65
C GLU A 8 -3.68 1.14 -1.78
N ARG A 9 -2.84 2.17 -1.89
CA ARG A 9 -1.75 2.23 -2.88
C ARG A 9 -0.79 1.05 -2.80
N ARG A 10 -0.46 0.57 -1.59
CA ARG A 10 0.42 -0.60 -1.40
C ARG A 10 -0.21 -1.88 -1.94
N LYS A 11 -1.52 -2.07 -1.75
CA LYS A 11 -2.22 -3.25 -2.29
C LYS A 11 -2.20 -3.29 -3.82
N TRP A 12 -2.37 -2.14 -4.46
CA TRP A 12 -2.24 -2.04 -5.92
C TRP A 12 -0.81 -2.29 -6.41
N ASP A 13 0.19 -1.79 -5.69
CA ASP A 13 1.60 -2.06 -5.96
C ASP A 13 1.96 -3.56 -5.76
N GLU A 14 1.43 -4.20 -4.72
CA GLU A 14 1.57 -5.65 -4.50
C GLU A 14 0.89 -6.45 -5.60
N ALA A 15 -0.31 -6.06 -6.03
CA ALA A 15 -1.02 -6.67 -7.14
C ALA A 15 -0.23 -6.58 -8.46
N LEU A 16 0.44 -5.45 -8.71
CA LEU A 16 1.35 -5.30 -9.84
C LEU A 16 2.58 -6.20 -9.74
N LYS A 17 3.20 -6.28 -8.55
CA LYS A 17 4.39 -7.12 -8.32
C LYS A 17 4.08 -8.61 -8.41
N ALA A 18 2.87 -9.02 -8.05
CA ALA A 18 2.40 -10.40 -8.15
C ALA A 18 2.24 -10.88 -9.61
N LEU A 19 2.19 -9.97 -10.59
CA LEU A 19 2.13 -10.34 -11.99
C LEU A 19 3.47 -10.93 -12.47
N PRO A 20 3.45 -11.90 -13.40
CA PRO A 20 4.65 -12.39 -14.07
C PRO A 20 5.42 -11.22 -14.68
N THR A 21 6.75 -11.23 -14.60
CA THR A 21 7.62 -10.12 -15.04
C THR A 21 7.32 -9.64 -16.46
N GLN A 22 6.87 -10.56 -17.32
CA GLN A 22 6.50 -10.34 -18.72
C GLN A 22 5.25 -9.47 -18.88
N ASN A 23 4.34 -9.52 -17.89
CA ASN A 23 3.06 -8.80 -17.88
C ASN A 23 3.09 -7.55 -17.00
N ARG A 24 4.20 -7.28 -16.29
CA ARG A 24 4.34 -6.08 -15.44
C ARG A 24 4.40 -4.77 -16.24
N GLY A 25 4.77 -4.83 -17.53
CA GLY A 25 4.81 -3.68 -18.44
C GLY A 25 3.52 -3.46 -19.25
N ALA A 26 2.60 -4.43 -19.24
CA ALA A 26 1.34 -4.33 -19.98
C ALA A 26 0.34 -3.38 -19.29
N PRO A 27 -0.61 -2.77 -20.02
CA PRO A 27 -1.74 -2.06 -19.42
C PRO A 27 -2.62 -3.08 -18.69
N VAL A 28 -2.32 -3.29 -17.42
CA VAL A 28 -3.02 -4.23 -16.53
C VAL A 28 -3.86 -3.43 -15.56
N ALA A 29 -5.04 -3.95 -15.20
CA ALA A 29 -5.96 -3.29 -14.28
C ALA A 29 -5.29 -2.86 -12.96
N ALA A 30 -4.31 -3.63 -12.46
CA ALA A 30 -3.56 -3.25 -11.26
C ALA A 30 -2.77 -1.93 -11.42
N LYS A 31 -2.31 -1.59 -12.65
CA LYS A 31 -1.63 -0.33 -12.97
C LYS A 31 -2.63 0.82 -12.96
N GLU A 32 -3.80 0.63 -13.56
CA GLU A 32 -4.85 1.64 -13.56
C GLU A 32 -5.32 1.98 -12.14
N GLY A 33 -5.54 0.97 -11.29
CA GLY A 33 -5.85 1.17 -9.87
C GLY A 33 -4.77 1.98 -9.14
N LEU A 34 -3.49 1.67 -9.38
CA LEU A 34 -2.38 2.43 -8.83
C LEU A 34 -2.35 3.89 -9.32
N GLU A 35 -2.68 4.13 -10.60
CA GLU A 35 -2.74 5.47 -11.17
C GLU A 35 -3.86 6.33 -10.57
N PHE A 36 -5.02 5.75 -10.25
CA PHE A 36 -6.06 6.46 -9.48
C PHE A 36 -5.53 6.93 -8.12
N CYS A 37 -4.84 6.07 -7.38
CA CYS A 37 -4.20 6.46 -6.12
C CYS A 37 -3.17 7.58 -6.35
N ASN A 38 -2.28 7.43 -7.34
CA ASN A 38 -1.24 8.41 -7.64
C ASN A 38 -1.83 9.80 -7.98
N ARG A 39 -2.93 9.85 -8.75
CA ARG A 39 -3.63 11.10 -9.08
C ARG A 39 -4.18 11.79 -7.85
N LEU A 40 -4.76 11.05 -6.91
CA LEU A 40 -5.24 11.63 -5.65
C LEU A 40 -4.08 12.19 -4.81
N PHE A 41 -2.97 11.46 -4.70
CA PHE A 41 -1.78 11.97 -4.01
C PHE A 41 -1.18 13.20 -4.67
N ALA A 42 -1.22 13.30 -6.00
CA ALA A 42 -0.76 14.48 -6.72
C ALA A 42 -1.63 15.70 -6.42
N ILE A 43 -2.97 15.54 -6.43
CA ILE A 43 -3.90 16.61 -6.04
C ILE A 43 -3.63 17.08 -4.61
N GLU A 44 -3.44 16.15 -3.68
CA GLU A 44 -3.16 16.50 -2.27
C GLU A 44 -1.81 17.18 -2.09
N SER A 45 -0.80 16.80 -2.88
CA SER A 45 0.50 17.48 -2.89
C SER A 45 0.37 18.94 -3.33
N ASP A 46 -0.49 19.24 -4.31
CA ASP A 46 -0.75 20.61 -4.76
C ASP A 46 -1.50 21.45 -3.70
N LEU A 47 -2.21 20.78 -2.77
CA LEU A 47 -3.03 21.42 -1.74
C LEU A 47 -2.35 21.46 -0.36
N GLN A 48 -1.06 21.11 -0.29
CA GLN A 48 -0.32 21.05 0.98
C GLN A 48 -0.30 22.42 1.69
N ASP A 49 -0.19 23.50 0.93
CA ASP A 49 -0.07 24.88 1.42
C ASP A 49 -1.43 25.62 1.46
N ALA A 50 -2.51 24.95 1.04
CA ALA A 50 -3.86 25.53 1.04
C ALA A 50 -4.46 25.56 2.45
N SER A 51 -5.30 26.56 2.73
CA SER A 51 -6.10 26.57 3.97
C SER A 51 -7.11 25.41 3.98
N PRO A 52 -7.62 24.99 5.16
CA PRO A 52 -8.59 23.89 5.24
C PRO A 52 -9.83 24.09 4.36
N ASP A 53 -10.38 25.29 4.29
CA ASP A 53 -11.52 25.62 3.41
C ASP A 53 -11.16 25.50 1.93
N GLU A 54 -10.02 26.05 1.51
CA GLU A 54 -9.54 25.93 0.13
C GLU A 54 -9.28 24.48 -0.26
N ARG A 55 -8.67 23.70 0.65
CA ARG A 55 -8.42 22.28 0.46
C ARG A 55 -9.73 21.52 0.30
N TYR A 56 -10.73 21.78 1.13
CA TYR A 56 -12.05 21.16 1.02
C TYR A 56 -12.72 21.49 -0.33
N GLN A 57 -12.75 22.77 -0.72
CA GLN A 57 -13.33 23.18 -2.01
C GLN A 57 -12.58 22.60 -3.20
N ALA A 58 -11.26 22.53 -3.14
CA ALA A 58 -10.44 21.93 -4.18
C ALA A 58 -10.65 20.40 -4.27
N ARG A 59 -10.80 19.71 -3.14
CA ARG A 59 -11.15 18.29 -3.09
C ARG A 59 -12.49 18.02 -3.78
N LEU A 60 -13.53 18.82 -3.50
CA LEU A 60 -14.82 18.69 -4.18
C LEU A 60 -14.73 18.86 -5.70
N LYS A 61 -13.83 19.73 -6.18
CA LYS A 61 -13.66 19.98 -7.63
C LYS A 61 -12.73 18.98 -8.32
N ARG A 62 -11.67 18.54 -7.64
CA ARG A 62 -10.57 17.76 -8.24
C ARG A 62 -10.54 16.32 -7.77
N SER A 63 -10.68 16.07 -6.48
CA SER A 63 -10.59 14.72 -5.89
C SER A 63 -11.90 13.94 -6.04
N ARG A 64 -13.06 14.58 -5.86
CA ARG A 64 -14.38 13.95 -6.02
C ARG A 64 -14.57 13.24 -7.36
N PRO A 65 -14.34 13.88 -8.53
CA PRO A 65 -14.51 13.19 -9.81
C PRO A 65 -13.52 12.03 -9.99
N VAL A 66 -12.34 12.06 -9.35
CA VAL A 66 -11.38 10.95 -9.38
C VAL A 66 -11.90 9.78 -8.53
N LEU A 67 -12.48 10.06 -7.36
CA LEU A 67 -13.10 9.04 -6.51
C LEU A 67 -14.30 8.39 -7.19
N ASP A 68 -15.21 9.19 -7.75
CA ASP A 68 -16.41 8.66 -8.42
C ASP A 68 -16.00 7.79 -9.63
N ALA A 69 -15.01 8.24 -10.41
CA ALA A 69 -14.46 7.45 -11.52
C ALA A 69 -13.77 6.16 -11.04
N PHE A 70 -13.05 6.22 -9.92
CA PHE A 70 -12.38 5.04 -9.36
C PHE A 70 -13.40 4.03 -8.83
N LEU A 71 -14.45 4.45 -8.13
CA LEU A 71 -15.51 3.57 -7.66
C LEU A 71 -16.23 2.89 -8.82
N ALA A 72 -16.59 3.65 -9.85
CA ALA A 72 -17.22 3.09 -11.05
C ALA A 72 -16.30 2.05 -11.73
N TRP A 73 -15.00 2.35 -11.81
CA TRP A 73 -14.01 1.42 -12.34
C TRP A 73 -13.87 0.16 -11.46
N LEU A 74 -13.87 0.29 -10.13
CA LEU A 74 -13.81 -0.87 -9.22
C LEU A 74 -14.99 -1.82 -9.42
N HIS A 75 -16.21 -1.30 -9.55
CA HIS A 75 -17.39 -2.12 -9.82
C HIS A 75 -17.35 -2.79 -11.20
N ASP A 76 -16.73 -2.17 -12.20
CA ASP A 76 -16.51 -2.80 -13.51
C ASP A 76 -15.42 -3.90 -13.45
N GLN A 77 -14.42 -3.74 -12.58
CA GLN A 77 -13.35 -4.73 -12.39
C GLN A 77 -13.75 -5.90 -11.50
N GLU A 78 -14.65 -5.70 -10.53
CA GLU A 78 -15.11 -6.73 -9.59
C GLU A 78 -15.52 -8.05 -10.28
N PRO A 79 -16.40 -8.07 -11.31
CA PRO A 79 -16.77 -9.31 -11.98
C PRO A 79 -15.66 -9.88 -12.89
N LYS A 80 -14.66 -9.08 -13.26
CA LYS A 80 -13.54 -9.47 -14.14
C LYS A 80 -12.36 -10.03 -13.35
N ALA A 81 -12.25 -9.68 -12.08
CA ALA A 81 -11.15 -10.08 -11.23
C ALA A 81 -11.44 -11.43 -10.56
N LEU A 82 -10.47 -12.36 -10.64
CA LEU A 82 -10.56 -13.61 -9.90
C LEU A 82 -10.45 -13.34 -8.40
N PRO A 83 -11.40 -13.78 -7.55
CA PRO A 83 -11.45 -13.40 -6.13
C PRO A 83 -10.17 -13.71 -5.33
N LYS A 84 -9.47 -14.80 -5.69
CA LYS A 84 -8.23 -15.23 -5.02
C LYS A 84 -6.97 -14.59 -5.62
N SER A 85 -7.07 -13.92 -6.76
CA SER A 85 -5.94 -13.22 -7.37
C SER A 85 -5.58 -11.97 -6.57
N ALA A 86 -4.34 -11.50 -6.69
CA ALA A 86 -3.91 -10.26 -6.04
C ALA A 86 -4.75 -9.05 -6.51
N LEU A 87 -5.19 -9.04 -7.78
CA LEU A 87 -6.10 -8.03 -8.31
C LEU A 87 -7.47 -8.09 -7.63
N GLY A 88 -8.08 -9.28 -7.53
CA GLY A 88 -9.39 -9.44 -6.90
C GLY A 88 -9.36 -9.08 -5.41
N GLN A 89 -8.28 -9.41 -4.72
CA GLN A 89 -8.07 -9.01 -3.32
C GLN A 89 -7.92 -7.49 -3.17
N ALA A 90 -7.25 -6.82 -4.12
CA ALA A 90 -7.15 -5.36 -4.13
C ALA A 90 -8.53 -4.73 -4.33
N VAL A 91 -9.27 -5.12 -5.38
CA VAL A 91 -10.62 -4.62 -5.68
C VAL A 91 -11.58 -4.83 -4.50
N ALA A 92 -11.64 -6.05 -3.96
CA ALA A 92 -12.53 -6.36 -2.84
C ALA A 92 -12.19 -5.55 -1.59
N TYR A 93 -10.90 -5.34 -1.32
CA TYR A 93 -10.47 -4.49 -0.22
C TYR A 93 -10.90 -3.03 -0.44
N SER A 94 -10.67 -2.46 -1.63
CA SER A 94 -11.05 -1.08 -1.96
C SER A 94 -12.55 -0.85 -1.72
N LEU A 95 -13.39 -1.76 -2.20
CA LEU A 95 -14.85 -1.69 -2.05
C LEU A 95 -15.26 -1.81 -0.57
N SER A 96 -14.68 -2.76 0.17
CA SER A 96 -15.00 -2.95 1.60
C SER A 96 -14.60 -1.76 2.49
N GLN A 97 -13.60 -0.99 2.07
CA GLN A 97 -13.04 0.13 2.82
C GLN A 97 -13.49 1.49 2.28
N TRP A 98 -14.40 1.53 1.31
CA TRP A 98 -14.73 2.74 0.58
C TRP A 98 -15.24 3.89 1.47
N ASP A 99 -16.14 3.61 2.42
CA ASP A 99 -16.64 4.62 3.37
C ASP A 99 -15.50 5.26 4.18
N ASN A 100 -14.49 4.47 4.55
CA ASN A 100 -13.32 4.97 5.25
C ASN A 100 -12.40 5.77 4.31
N LEU A 101 -12.29 5.36 3.04
CA LEU A 101 -11.48 6.04 2.04
C LEU A 101 -12.09 7.37 1.59
N GLU A 102 -13.41 7.54 1.63
CA GLU A 102 -14.08 8.81 1.31
C GLU A 102 -14.01 9.81 2.49
N SER A 103 -13.77 9.33 3.72
CA SER A 103 -13.83 10.16 4.93
C SER A 103 -12.91 11.39 4.91
N PHE A 104 -11.76 11.36 4.22
CA PHE A 104 -10.88 12.55 4.11
C PHE A 104 -11.53 13.71 3.32
N MET A 105 -12.56 13.44 2.53
CA MET A 105 -13.31 14.47 1.80
C MET A 105 -14.20 15.31 2.72
N LEU A 106 -14.52 14.82 3.93
CA LEU A 106 -15.49 15.47 4.83
C LEU A 106 -14.96 16.76 5.45
N ASP A 107 -13.65 16.86 5.67
CA ASP A 107 -13.01 18.02 6.29
C ASP A 107 -11.60 18.23 5.71
N GLY A 108 -11.29 19.47 5.29
CA GLY A 108 -9.99 19.85 4.75
C GLY A 108 -8.82 19.73 5.74
N ARG A 109 -9.10 19.60 7.05
CA ARG A 109 -8.09 19.32 8.09
C ARG A 109 -7.67 17.85 8.12
N LEU A 110 -8.46 16.96 7.51
CA LEU A 110 -8.13 15.55 7.43
C LEU A 110 -7.05 15.33 6.37
N GLU A 111 -6.08 14.49 6.71
CA GLU A 111 -5.01 14.09 5.80
C GLU A 111 -5.45 12.86 5.00
N ILE A 112 -5.13 12.80 3.70
CA ILE A 112 -5.47 11.66 2.83
C ILE A 112 -4.84 10.34 3.29
N SER A 113 -3.74 10.40 4.04
CA SER A 113 -3.11 9.24 4.62
C SER A 113 -2.79 9.48 6.09
N ASN A 114 -3.09 8.51 6.95
CA ASN A 114 -2.71 8.56 8.35
C ASN A 114 -1.21 8.29 8.59
N ASN A 115 -0.37 8.51 7.57
CA ASN A 115 1.07 8.28 7.61
C ASN A 115 1.74 9.13 8.72
N ARG A 116 1.13 10.24 9.14
CA ARG A 116 1.59 11.03 10.30
C ARG A 116 1.38 10.28 11.63
N ALA A 117 0.26 9.59 11.84
CA ALA A 117 0.07 8.75 13.03
C ALA A 117 0.87 7.44 12.95
N GLU A 118 0.98 6.82 11.77
CA GLU A 118 1.79 5.60 11.60
C GLU A 118 3.30 5.88 11.74
N ARG A 119 3.81 7.03 11.29
CA ARG A 119 5.21 7.44 11.51
C ARG A 119 5.47 7.89 12.94
N ALA A 120 4.50 8.53 13.61
CA ALA A 120 4.60 8.86 15.03
C ALA A 120 4.63 7.61 15.93
N ILE A 121 4.03 6.50 15.47
CA ILE A 121 4.07 5.17 16.10
C ILE A 121 5.07 4.27 15.34
N LYS A 122 6.28 4.77 15.04
CA LYS A 122 7.43 3.87 14.89
C LYS A 122 8.17 3.81 16.22
N PRO A 123 7.79 2.95 17.18
CA PRO A 123 8.75 2.50 18.17
C PRO A 123 9.82 1.71 17.41
N PHE A 124 10.98 2.32 17.25
CA PHE A 124 12.29 1.67 17.22
C PHE A 124 12.30 0.19 16.77
N VAL A 125 12.08 -0.11 15.49
CA VAL A 125 12.36 -1.45 14.95
C VAL A 125 13.69 -1.37 14.19
N ILE A 126 14.78 -1.40 14.94
CA ILE A 126 16.10 -1.76 14.42
C ILE A 126 16.07 -3.27 14.21
N GLY A 127 15.97 -3.70 12.96
CA GLY A 127 16.16 -5.10 12.61
C GLY A 127 17.62 -5.52 12.74
N ARG A 128 17.85 -6.80 13.05
CA ARG A 128 18.85 -7.64 12.36
C ARG A 128 18.62 -9.13 12.67
N ASN A 129 18.34 -9.86 11.60
CA ASN A 129 18.48 -11.30 11.47
C ASN A 129 19.90 -11.76 11.82
N TYR A 130 20.06 -12.94 12.44
CA TYR A 130 21.09 -13.90 12.03
C TYR A 130 20.64 -15.36 12.28
N VAL A 131 20.52 -16.06 11.14
CA VAL A 131 20.77 -17.48 10.82
C VAL A 131 20.04 -18.63 11.55
N HIS A 132 19.35 -19.40 10.71
CA HIS A 132 18.82 -20.74 10.92
C HIS A 132 19.95 -21.76 10.74
N ASP A 133 20.03 -22.68 11.71
CA ASP A 133 20.28 -24.13 11.60
C ASP A 133 21.67 -24.68 11.20
N SER A 134 22.29 -25.42 12.14
CA SER A 134 22.51 -26.88 12.07
C SER A 134 23.58 -27.33 13.09
N VAL A 135 23.11 -28.07 14.11
CA VAL A 135 23.65 -29.37 14.57
C VAL A 135 25.18 -29.58 14.57
N MET A 136 25.80 -29.71 15.75
CA MET A 136 26.30 -30.99 16.27
C MET A 136 26.85 -30.90 17.70
N CYS A 137 26.55 -31.96 18.42
CA CYS A 137 26.80 -32.25 19.81
C CYS A 137 28.17 -32.94 19.98
N SER A 138 28.80 -32.70 21.13
CA SER A 138 29.64 -33.62 21.92
C SER A 138 31.03 -34.12 21.43
N ALA A 139 31.91 -34.18 22.45
CA ALA A 139 33.01 -35.13 22.69
C ALA A 139 34.43 -34.69 22.29
N GLY A 140 35.34 -34.86 23.25
CA GLY A 140 36.73 -34.42 23.18
C GLY A 140 37.69 -35.46 22.61
N CYS A 141 38.94 -35.02 22.40
CA CYS A 141 40.21 -35.73 22.65
C CYS A 141 41.36 -34.93 22.00
N LEU A 142 42.41 -34.66 22.79
CA LEU A 142 43.80 -34.52 22.34
C LEU A 142 44.27 -35.84 21.68
N PRO A 143 45.38 -35.93 20.92
CA PRO A 143 46.58 -35.07 20.94
C PRO A 143 47.16 -34.70 19.55
N CYS A 144 48.08 -33.72 19.51
CA CYS A 144 49.02 -33.56 18.39
C CYS A 144 50.44 -33.85 18.90
N ASN A 145 51.00 -34.96 18.41
CA ASN A 145 52.41 -35.31 18.53
C ASN A 145 53.26 -34.31 17.72
N LEU A 146 54.25 -33.69 18.36
CA LEU A 146 55.38 -33.06 17.69
C LEU A 146 56.31 -34.17 17.19
N ALA A 147 56.50 -34.25 15.88
CA ALA A 147 57.58 -34.98 15.25
C ALA A 147 58.38 -34.01 14.37
N SER A 148 59.71 -34.09 14.52
CA SER A 148 60.80 -33.41 13.79
C SER A 148 61.35 -32.15 14.44
#